data_AF-A0A353E3U7-F1
#
_entry.id   AF-A0A353E3U7-F1
#
_cell.length_a   1.000
_cell.length_b   1.000
_cell.length_c   1.000
_cell.angle_alpha   90.00
_cell.angle_beta   90.00
_cell.angle_gamma   90.00
#
_symmetry.space_group_name_H-M   'P 1'
#
loop_
_entity.id
_entity.type
_entity.pdbx_description
1 polymer ?
#
loop_
_entity_poly.entity_id
_entity_poly.type
_entity_poly.pdbx_seq_one_letter_code
_entity_poly.pdbx_strand_id
1 'polypeptide(L)' 'MQKVFLILAAMLSAFAFTSCSSDDDSTVSLAESAVTLKVDENKQLKASGDVKKWGSENEFIASVS' A
#
# COMPACT_ATOMS: atom_id res chain seq x y z
N MET A 1 25.45 -41.33 -3.22
CA MET A 1 24.53 -40.45 -3.97
C MET A 1 23.17 -40.26 -3.27
N GLN A 2 22.54 -41.30 -2.74
CA GLN A 2 21.19 -41.23 -2.13
C GLN A 2 21.08 -40.34 -0.88
N LYS A 3 22.15 -40.22 -0.08
CA LYS A 3 22.19 -39.38 1.14
C LYS A 3 22.18 -37.86 0.85
N VAL A 4 22.62 -37.45 -0.34
CA VAL A 4 22.69 -36.03 -0.74
C VAL A 4 21.30 -35.51 -1.12
N PHE A 5 20.46 -36.37 -1.73
CA PHE A 5 19.09 -36.02 -2.08
C PHE A 5 18.19 -35.81 -0.85
N LEU A 6 18.44 -36.51 0.25
CA LEU A 6 17.67 -36.33 1.50
C LEU A 6 17.95 -34.97 2.16
N ILE A 7 19.18 -34.47 2.09
CA ILE A 7 19.55 -33.17 2.65
C ILE A 7 18.97 -32.03 1.81
N LEU A 8 18.97 -32.18 0.48
CA LEU A 8 18.39 -31.18 -0.43
C LEU A 8 16.87 -31.07 -0.25
N ALA A 9 16.16 -32.18 -0.07
CA ALA A 9 14.72 -32.19 0.16
C ALA A 9 14.33 -31.53 1.50
N ALA A 10 15.17 -31.64 2.53
CA ALA A 10 14.94 -31.00 3.83
C ALA A 10 15.17 -29.47 3.80
N MET A 11 15.96 -28.95 2.85
CA MET A 11 16.16 -27.51 2.69
C MET A 11 15.04 -26.84 1.88
N LEU A 12 14.38 -27.55 0.95
CA LEU A 12 13.28 -26.97 0.16
C LEU A 12 12.02 -26.65 0.99
N SER A 13 11.75 -27.40 2.07
CA SER A 13 10.58 -27.17 2.93
C SER A 13 10.69 -25.93 3.81
N ALA A 14 11.89 -25.38 4.01
CA ALA A 14 12.11 -24.16 4.79
C ALA A 14 11.78 -22.87 4.01
N PHE A 15 11.69 -22.94 2.68
CA PHE A 15 11.39 -21.77 1.83
C PHE A 15 9.91 -21.63 1.47
N ALA A 16 9.06 -22.60 1.85
CA ALA A 16 7.63 -22.59 1.50
C ALA A 16 6.77 -21.68 2.40
N PHE A 17 7.32 -21.10 3.47
CA PHE A 17 6.58 -20.27 4.43
C PHE A 17 7.09 -18.83 4.55
N THR A 18 8.05 -18.40 3.71
CA THR A 18 8.49 -17.01 3.71
C THR A 18 7.79 -16.22 2.61
N SER A 19 7.06 -15.20 3.04
CA SER A 19 6.40 -14.18 2.23
C SER A 19 5.03 -14.53 1.64
N CYS A 20 4.10 -14.91 2.52
CA CYS A 20 2.79 -14.25 2.46
C CYS A 20 2.92 -12.99 3.32
N SER A 21 3.43 -11.90 2.73
CA SER A 21 3.30 -10.58 3.33
C SER A 21 1.80 -10.32 3.50
N SER A 22 1.28 -10.44 4.73
CA SER A 22 -0.10 -10.05 5.06
C SER A 22 -0.27 -8.54 5.16
N ASP A 23 0.79 -7.78 4.92
CA ASP A 23 0.73 -6.32 4.83
C ASP A 23 0.49 -5.95 3.37
N ASP A 24 -0.77 -5.80 2.97
CA ASP A 24 -1.18 -4.69 2.09
C ASP A 24 -2.70 -4.52 1.91
N ASP A 25 -3.54 -5.17 2.73
CA ASP A 25 -5.00 -4.96 2.68
C ASP A 25 -5.48 -3.80 3.55
N SER A 26 -4.62 -2.83 3.91
CA SER A 26 -5.12 -1.52 4.33
C SER A 26 -5.61 -0.78 3.09
N THR A 27 -6.78 -1.17 2.59
CA THR A 27 -7.44 -0.50 1.46
C THR A 27 -7.75 0.93 1.89
N VAL A 28 -6.84 1.86 1.58
CA VAL A 28 -7.12 3.29 1.72
C VAL A 28 -8.20 3.61 0.69
N SER A 29 -9.35 4.09 1.16
CA SER A 29 -10.41 4.56 0.26
C SER A 29 -10.78 5.99 0.59
N LEU A 30 -10.97 6.79 -0.46
CA LEU A 30 -11.44 8.17 -0.36
C LEU A 30 -12.96 8.17 -0.37
N ALA A 31 -13.56 9.00 0.49
CA ALA A 31 -15.01 9.19 0.50
C ALA A 31 -15.49 9.83 -0.80
N GLU A 32 -14.68 10.70 -1.40
CA GLU A 32 -14.91 11.32 -2.70
C GLU A 32 -13.81 10.92 -3.71
N SER A 33 -14.20 10.42 -4.88
CA SER A 33 -13.26 10.12 -5.97
C SER A 33 -12.90 11.36 -6.81
N ALA A 34 -13.71 12.41 -6.74
CA ALA A 34 -13.50 13.67 -7.43
C ALA A 34 -14.16 14.83 -6.68
N VAL A 35 -13.54 16.01 -6.78
CA VAL A 35 -14.04 17.24 -6.17
C VAL A 35 -13.81 18.40 -7.15
N THR A 36 -14.79 19.28 -7.28
CA THR A 36 -14.65 20.56 -7.97
C THR A 36 -14.48 21.67 -6.92
N LEU A 37 -13.44 22.48 -7.08
CA LEU A 37 -13.12 23.61 -6.21
C LEU A 37 -13.08 24.88 -7.04
N LYS A 38 -13.55 25.99 -6.46
CA LYS A 38 -13.24 27.32 -7.01
C LYS A 38 -11.81 27.70 -6.63
N VAL A 39 -11.27 28.70 -7.33
CA VAL A 39 -9.98 29.30 -6.96
C VAL A 39 -10.09 29.83 -5.53
N ASP A 40 -9.06 29.55 -4.72
CA ASP A 40 -8.95 29.89 -3.30
C ASP A 40 -9.93 29.18 -2.33
N GLU A 41 -10.72 28.20 -2.80
CA GLU A 41 -11.52 27.36 -1.91
C GLU A 41 -10.70 26.22 -1.30
N ASN A 42 -10.96 25.95 -0.02
CA ASN A 42 -10.43 24.80 0.69
C ASN A 42 -11.53 23.76 0.93
N LYS A 43 -11.21 22.48 0.74
CA LYS A 43 -12.10 21.37 1.10
C LYS A 43 -11.32 20.25 1.75
N GLN A 44 -11.85 19.74 2.85
CA GLN A 44 -11.29 18.60 3.56
C GLN A 44 -11.75 17.30 2.89
N LEU A 45 -10.80 16.46 2.48
CA LEU A 45 -11.07 15.11 1.99
C LEU A 45 -11.09 14.14 3.18
N LYS A 46 -11.97 13.14 3.11
CA LYS A 46 -12.02 12.06 4.10
C LYS A 46 -11.51 10.77 3.49
N ALA A 47 -10.61 10.11 4.19
CA ALA A 47 -10.16 8.77 3.86
C ALA A 47 -10.55 7.80 4.96
N SER A 48 -10.77 6.55 4.60
CA SER A 48 -10.78 5.43 5.54
C SER A 48 -9.50 4.61 5.38
N GLY A 49 -9.03 4.00 6.49
CA GLY A 49 -7.73 3.36 6.58
C GLY A 49 -6.64 4.28 7.15
N ASP A 50 -5.43 3.72 7.33
CA ASP A 50 -4.29 4.45 7.89
C ASP A 50 -3.60 5.30 6.82
N VAL A 51 -3.95 6.58 6.75
CA VAL A 51 -3.29 7.55 5.87
C VAL A 51 -2.07 8.16 6.56
N LYS A 52 -0.87 7.76 6.11
CA LYS A 52 0.40 8.27 6.66
C LYS A 52 0.82 9.61 6.06
N LYS A 53 0.44 9.90 4.82
CA LYS A 53 0.86 11.11 4.09
C LYS A 53 -0.17 11.49 3.03
N TRP A 54 -0.42 12.79 2.91
CA TRP A 54 -1.14 13.37 1.78
C TRP A 54 -0.16 14.11 0.86
N GLY A 55 -0.51 14.18 -0.43
CA GLY A 55 0.26 14.90 -1.42
C GLY A 55 -0.61 15.28 -2.61
N SER A 56 -0.17 16.29 -3.35
CA SER A 56 -0.75 16.66 -4.64
C SER A 56 0.22 16.26 -5.74
N GLU A 57 -0.30 15.70 -6.83
CA GLU A 57 0.50 15.44 -8.03
C GLU A 57 0.90 16.75 -8.73
N ASN A 58 0.13 17.83 -8.52
CA ASN A 58 0.41 19.15 -9.07
C ASN A 58 0.13 20.25 -8.05
N GLU A 59 1.19 20.63 -7.34
CA GLU A 59 1.18 21.67 -6.30
C GLU A 59 0.83 23.08 -6.80
N PHE A 60 0.95 23.34 -8.11
CA PHE A 60 0.58 24.62 -8.71
C PHE A 60 -0.93 24.75 -8.96
N ILE A 61 -1.66 23.64 -9.00
CA ILE A 61 -3.11 23.59 -9.21
C ILE A 61 -3.85 23.44 -7.89
N ALA A 62 -3.36 22.55 -7.02
CA ALA A 62 -3.92 22.33 -5.68
C ALA A 62 -2.82 21.87 -4.73
N SER A 63 -2.83 22.38 -3.51
CA SER A 63 -1.90 21.98 -2.44
C SER A 63 -2.65 21.26 -1.32
N VAL A 64 -1.93 20.47 -0.53
CA VAL A 64 -2.45 19.85 0.69
C VAL A 64 -1.77 20.48 1.90
N SER A 65 -2.55 20.82 2.92
CA SER A 65 -2.13 21.43 4.18
C SER A 65 -2.29 20.47 5.36
#